data_AF-A0A2D0IG10-F1
#
_entry.id   AF-A0A2D0IG10-F1
#
_cell.length_a   1.000
_cell.length_b   1.000
_cell.length_c   1.000
_cell.angle_alpha   90.00
_cell.angle_beta   90.00
_cell.angle_gamma   90.00
#
_symmetry.space_group_name_H-M   'P 1'
#
loop_
_entity.id
_entity.type
_entity.pdbx_description
1 polymer ?
#
loop_
_entity_poly.entity_id
_entity_poly.type
_entity_poly.pdbx_seq_one_letter_code
_entity_poly.pdbx_strand_id
1 'polypeptide(L)'
;MRQIVDRGSLVLIGAPHLPNLAALVSAGLRAEQILRIDAPTPAQRLWAAEQVLRCQELGALLAWLPQARSEQLRRLQLASTSTQALVFAFRPEQARHESSPAPLRLGLRVAPEDNALSVELLKRRGPHIDHPVTLTASLVQLHFPMFQGS
;
A
#
# COMPACT_ATOMS: atom_id res chain seq x y z
N MET A 1 11.45 -1.83 -4.74
CA MET A 1 11.32 -1.82 -3.25
C MET A 1 12.57 -1.30 -2.53
N ARG A 2 13.78 -1.43 -3.10
CA ARG A 2 15.04 -0.91 -2.54
C ARG A 2 14.99 0.54 -2.00
N GLN A 3 14.25 1.45 -2.65
CA GLN A 3 14.09 2.83 -2.18
C GLN A 3 13.29 2.99 -0.86
N ILE A 4 12.43 2.04 -0.50
CA ILE A 4 11.68 2.08 0.78
C ILE A 4 12.61 1.70 1.94
N VAL A 5 13.51 0.75 1.70
CA VAL A 5 14.46 0.19 2.67
C VAL A 5 15.41 1.26 3.21
N ASP A 6 15.86 2.17 2.33
CA ASP A 6 16.75 3.27 2.69
C ASP A 6 16.01 4.45 3.36
N ARG A 7 14.67 4.48 3.34
CA ARG A 7 13.85 5.64 3.75
C ARG A 7 13.13 5.48 5.09
N GLY A 8 13.13 4.30 5.69
CA GLY A 8 12.53 4.05 7.01
C GLY A 8 11.55 2.88 7.03
N SER A 9 10.62 2.90 7.97
CA SER A 9 9.69 1.79 8.21
C SER A 9 8.56 1.71 7.18
N LEU A 10 8.17 0.48 6.83
CA LEU A 10 6.93 0.15 6.12
C LEU A 10 5.83 -0.13 7.15
N VAL A 11 4.82 0.73 7.19
CA VAL A 11 3.69 0.61 8.11
C VAL A 11 2.44 0.15 7.38
N LEU A 12 1.79 -0.90 7.88
CA LEU A 12 0.54 -1.46 7.37
C LEU A 12 -0.58 -1.22 8.40
N ILE A 13 -1.66 -0.54 8.02
CA ILE A 13 -2.79 -0.22 8.91
C ILE A 13 -4.06 -0.89 8.42
N GLY A 14 -4.62 -1.78 9.24
CA GLY A 14 -5.88 -2.45 8.92
C GLY A 14 -5.79 -3.45 7.76
N ALA A 15 -4.60 -4.01 7.52
CA ALA A 15 -4.38 -5.01 6.49
C ALA A 15 -5.30 -6.23 6.69
N PRO A 16 -6.09 -6.64 5.68
CA PRO A 16 -7.05 -7.75 5.81
C PRO A 16 -6.34 -9.10 5.92
N HIS A 17 -5.12 -9.20 5.39
CA HIS A 17 -4.31 -10.41 5.40
C HIS A 17 -2.95 -10.15 6.04
N LEU A 18 -2.33 -11.21 6.55
CA LEU A 18 -0.95 -11.13 7.04
C LEU A 18 -0.02 -10.91 5.84
N PRO A 19 0.88 -9.92 5.90
CA PRO A 19 1.88 -9.75 4.86
C PRO A 19 2.81 -10.96 4.85
N ASN A 20 3.15 -11.47 3.66
CA ASN A 20 4.14 -12.52 3.54
C ASN A 20 5.53 -11.93 3.83
N LEU A 21 5.98 -12.06 5.08
CA LEU A 21 7.24 -11.49 5.55
C LEU A 21 8.44 -12.02 4.77
N ALA A 22 8.47 -13.32 4.46
CA ALA A 22 9.57 -13.92 3.71
C ALA A 22 9.68 -13.32 2.30
N ALA A 23 8.54 -13.11 1.62
CA ALA A 23 8.52 -12.44 0.32
C ALA A 23 9.02 -10.99 0.42
N LEU A 24 8.58 -10.24 1.44
CA LEU A 24 9.02 -8.85 1.67
C LEU A 24 10.52 -8.75 1.98
N VAL A 25 11.05 -9.66 2.80
CA VAL A 25 12.48 -9.72 3.12
C VAL A 25 13.30 -10.08 1.88
N SER A 26 12.86 -11.06 1.09
CA SER A 26 13.52 -11.41 -0.17
C SER A 26 13.47 -10.27 -1.21
N ALA A 27 12.46 -9.40 -1.13
CA ALA A 27 12.36 -8.18 -1.93
C ALA A 27 13.23 -7.02 -1.40
N GLY A 28 13.99 -7.26 -0.32
CA GLY A 28 14.99 -6.35 0.25
C GLY A 28 14.55 -5.57 1.48
N LEU A 29 13.34 -5.77 2.02
CA LEU A 29 12.91 -5.10 3.25
C LEU A 29 13.52 -5.74 4.50
N ARG A 30 13.92 -4.92 5.48
CA ARG A 30 14.34 -5.43 6.79
C ARG A 30 13.12 -5.79 7.62
N ALA A 31 13.10 -6.96 8.24
CA ALA A 31 11.93 -7.44 8.99
C ALA A 31 11.57 -6.49 10.14
N GLU A 32 12.57 -5.87 10.76
CA GLU A 32 12.44 -4.94 11.88
C GLU A 32 11.82 -3.59 11.46
N GLN A 33 11.82 -3.29 10.17
CA GLN A 33 11.21 -2.09 9.60
C GLN A 33 9.76 -2.31 9.14
N ILE A 34 9.21 -3.52 9.28
CA ILE A 34 7.85 -3.83 8.86
C ILE A 34 6.94 -3.83 10.08
N LEU A 35 6.06 -2.83 10.16
CA LEU A 35 5.14 -2.65 11.28
C LEU A 35 3.70 -2.85 10.83
N ARG A 36 2.96 -3.71 11.52
CA ARG A 36 1.52 -3.88 11.34
C ARG A 36 0.79 -3.26 12.53
N ILE A 37 -0.13 -2.36 12.25
CA ILE A 37 -1.02 -1.76 13.24
C ILE A 37 -2.42 -2.35 13.03
N ASP A 38 -2.87 -3.14 14.00
CA ASP A 38 -4.24 -3.63 14.05
C ASP A 38 -5.16 -2.53 14.57
N ALA A 39 -6.01 -2.03 13.67
CA ALA A 39 -6.98 -0.98 13.95
C ALA A 39 -8.37 -1.48 13.53
N PRO A 40 -9.18 -2.02 14.45
CA PRO A 40 -10.41 -2.72 14.08
C PRO A 40 -11.48 -1.79 13.53
N THR A 41 -11.57 -0.54 14.02
CA THR A 41 -12.60 0.41 13.58
C THR A 41 -12.10 1.36 12.48
N PRO A 42 -13.00 1.89 11.63
CA PRO A 42 -12.63 2.89 10.62
C PRO A 42 -11.98 4.15 11.22
N ALA A 43 -12.49 4.60 12.37
CA ALA A 43 -11.96 5.75 13.09
C ALA A 43 -10.53 5.51 13.60
N GLN A 44 -10.25 4.33 14.17
CA GLN A 44 -8.90 3.96 14.61
C GLN A 44 -7.93 3.89 13.44
N ARG A 45 -8.35 3.37 12.28
CA ARG A 45 -7.47 3.31 11.09
C ARG A 45 -7.10 4.70 10.60
N LEU A 46 -8.07 5.62 10.53
CA LEU A 46 -7.82 7.01 10.16
C LEU A 46 -6.89 7.69 11.16
N TRP A 47 -7.18 7.56 12.46
CA TRP A 47 -6.35 8.15 13.51
C TRP A 47 -4.93 7.58 13.49
N ALA A 48 -4.77 6.27 13.37
CA ALA A 48 -3.46 5.64 13.27
C ALA A 48 -2.68 6.12 12.05
N ALA A 49 -3.34 6.27 10.89
CA ALA A 49 -2.72 6.83 9.70
C ALA A 49 -2.24 8.28 9.94
N GLU A 50 -3.06 9.11 10.60
CA GLU A 50 -2.66 10.48 10.98
C GLU A 50 -1.45 10.49 11.93
N GLN A 51 -1.37 9.55 12.89
CA GLN A 51 -0.22 9.47 13.80
C GLN A 51 1.05 9.01 13.06
N VAL A 52 0.94 7.99 12.21
CA VAL A 52 2.07 7.45 11.44
C VAL A 52 2.66 8.50 10.51
N LEU A 53 1.83 9.36 9.91
CA LEU A 53 2.30 10.47 9.06
C LEU A 53 3.10 11.54 9.81
N ARG A 54 3.05 11.56 11.15
CA ARG A 54 3.86 12.46 12.00
C ARG A 54 5.19 11.85 12.41
N CYS A 55 5.42 10.56 12.14
CA CYS A 55 6.68 9.88 12.45
C CYS A 55 7.79 10.32 11.48
N GLN A 56 9.00 10.52 12.00
CA GLN A 56 10.14 11.02 11.22
C GLN A 56 10.79 9.95 10.33
N GLU A 57 10.67 8.67 10.68
CA GLU A 57 11.28 7.54 9.95
C GLU A 57 10.26 6.67 9.21
N LEU A 58 9.30 7.31 8.55
CA LEU A 58 8.33 6.62 7.71
C LEU A 58 8.88 6.46 6.29
N GLY A 59 9.13 5.23 5.86
CA GLY A 59 9.49 4.92 4.47
C GLY A 59 8.27 4.78 3.58
N ALA A 60 7.25 4.04 4.06
CA ALA A 60 5.98 3.88 3.35
C ALA A 60 4.81 3.56 4.31
N LEU A 61 3.62 4.02 3.97
CA LEU A 61 2.36 3.72 4.65
C LEU A 61 1.38 3.05 3.68
N LEU A 62 0.90 1.87 4.06
CA LEU A 62 -0.18 1.11 3.41
C LEU A 62 -1.40 1.10 4.33
N ALA A 63 -2.42 1.92 4.05
CA ALA A 63 -3.61 2.05 4.89
C ALA A 63 -4.87 1.52 4.19
N TRP A 64 -5.54 0.54 4.79
CA TRP A 64 -6.84 0.03 4.29
C TRP A 64 -7.99 0.84 4.89
N LEU A 65 -8.55 1.72 4.06
CA LEU A 65 -9.51 2.74 4.48
C LEU A 65 -10.84 2.62 3.71
N PRO A 66 -11.55 1.48 3.76
CA PRO A 66 -12.69 1.24 2.88
C PRO A 66 -13.83 2.26 3.07
N GLN A 67 -14.04 2.75 4.30
CA GLN A 67 -15.08 3.74 4.61
C GLN A 67 -14.62 5.20 4.58
N ALA A 68 -13.36 5.49 4.23
CA ALA A 68 -12.85 6.87 4.29
C ALA A 68 -13.51 7.76 3.24
N ARG A 69 -14.09 8.87 3.68
CA ARG A 69 -14.71 9.88 2.81
C ARG A 69 -13.68 10.85 2.25
N SER A 70 -14.06 11.59 1.21
CA SER A 70 -13.17 12.54 0.51
C SER A 70 -12.51 13.58 1.43
N GLU A 71 -13.23 14.07 2.45
CA GLU A 71 -12.70 15.02 3.43
C GLU A 71 -11.58 14.40 4.30
N GLN A 72 -11.79 13.17 4.78
CA GLN A 72 -10.80 12.43 5.58
C GLN A 72 -9.55 12.14 4.74
N LEU A 73 -9.74 11.75 3.47
CA LEU A 73 -8.63 11.57 2.53
C LEU A 73 -7.88 12.88 2.26
N ARG A 74 -8.57 14.02 2.25
CA ARG A 74 -7.93 15.33 2.07
C ARG A 74 -7.06 15.68 3.26
N ARG A 75 -7.56 15.45 4.48
CA ARG A 75 -6.79 15.64 5.71
C ARG A 75 -5.53 14.77 5.72
N LEU A 76 -5.65 13.50 5.35
CA LEU A 76 -4.50 12.59 5.23
C LEU A 76 -3.52 13.03 4.14
N GLN A 77 -4.00 13.52 3.00
CA GLN A 77 -3.13 14.03 1.94
C GLN A 77 -2.37 15.29 2.36
N LEU A 78 -3.02 16.19 3.10
CA LEU A 78 -2.33 17.37 3.66
C LEU A 78 -1.30 16.96 4.70
N ALA A 79 -1.61 15.98 5.55
CA ALA A 79 -0.65 15.44 6.50
C ALA A 79 0.51 14.71 5.80
N SER A 80 0.29 14.10 4.63
CA SER A 80 1.36 13.43 3.91
C SER A 80 2.31 14.37 3.18
N THR A 81 1.97 15.66 3.00
CA THR A 81 2.88 16.59 2.33
C THR A 81 4.12 16.94 3.15
N SER A 82 4.08 16.73 4.48
CA SER A 82 5.23 16.95 5.36
C SER A 82 6.19 15.76 5.43
N THR A 83 5.90 14.66 4.74
CA THR A 83 6.76 13.47 4.71
C THR A 83 7.26 13.15 3.30
N GLN A 84 8.43 12.54 3.21
CA GLN A 84 8.97 11.99 1.97
C GLN A 84 8.56 10.52 1.75
N ALA A 85 7.72 9.98 2.64
CA ALA A 85 7.19 8.63 2.58
C ALA A 85 6.25 8.42 1.39
N LEU A 86 6.19 7.19 0.89
CA LEU A 86 5.12 6.78 -0.01
C LEU A 86 3.86 6.45 0.79
N VAL A 87 2.72 7.06 0.44
CA VAL A 87 1.48 6.87 1.19
C VAL A 87 0.39 6.34 0.26
N PHE A 88 -0.13 5.16 0.59
CA PHE A 88 -1.18 4.47 -0.16
C PHE A 88 -2.41 4.27 0.72
N ALA A 89 -3.56 4.69 0.19
CA ALA A 89 -4.87 4.43 0.78
C ALA A 89 -5.63 3.43 -0.10
N PHE A 90 -5.86 2.22 0.41
CA PHE A 90 -6.63 1.18 -0.26
C PHE A 90 -8.12 1.36 0.01
N ARG A 91 -8.91 1.39 -1.06
CA ARG A 91 -10.37 1.51 -1.04
C ARG A 91 -10.97 0.50 -2.00
N PRO A 92 -12.22 0.04 -1.78
CA PRO A 92 -12.86 -0.93 -2.64
C PRO A 92 -13.20 -0.34 -4.02
N GLU A 93 -13.39 -1.18 -5.04
CA GLU A 93 -13.66 -0.73 -6.43
C GLU A 93 -14.94 0.14 -6.50
N GLN A 94 -15.93 -0.07 -5.63
CA GLN A 94 -17.13 0.78 -5.58
C GLN A 94 -16.80 2.26 -5.34
N ALA A 95 -15.69 2.55 -4.64
CA ALA A 95 -15.24 3.92 -4.38
C ALA A 95 -14.51 4.57 -5.58
N ARG A 96 -14.37 3.86 -6.70
CA ARG A 96 -13.73 4.36 -7.93
C ARG A 96 -14.35 5.66 -8.43
N HIS A 97 -15.67 5.78 -8.38
CA HIS A 97 -16.40 6.96 -8.86
C HIS A 97 -16.51 8.08 -7.83
N GLU A 98 -16.12 7.84 -6.58
CA GLU A 98 -16.11 8.89 -5.57
C GLU A 98 -15.00 9.89 -5.85
N SER A 99 -15.25 11.16 -5.48
CA SER A 99 -14.22 12.20 -5.54
C SER A 99 -13.09 11.89 -4.56
N SER A 100 -11.85 12.03 -5.01
CA SER A 100 -10.67 11.79 -4.18
C SER A 100 -9.63 12.88 -4.43
N PRO A 101 -9.03 13.44 -3.36
CA PRO A 101 -8.07 14.51 -3.48
C PRO A 101 -6.68 13.97 -3.91
N ALA A 102 -6.48 12.64 -3.86
CA ALA A 102 -5.25 11.96 -4.23
C ALA A 102 -4.70 12.43 -5.60
N PRO A 103 -3.38 12.69 -5.71
CA PRO A 103 -2.76 13.16 -6.95
C PRO A 103 -2.62 12.04 -8.00
N LEU A 104 -2.59 10.78 -7.54
CA LEU A 104 -2.59 9.57 -8.34
C LEU A 104 -3.69 8.63 -7.82
N ARG A 105 -4.50 8.07 -8.71
CA ARG A 105 -5.48 7.01 -8.40
C ARG A 105 -5.29 5.87 -9.38
N LEU A 106 -5.24 4.65 -8.85
CA LEU A 106 -5.02 3.44 -9.61
C LEU A 106 -6.19 2.47 -9.37
N GLY A 107 -6.70 1.87 -10.44
CA GLY A 107 -7.56 0.70 -10.40
C GLY A 107 -6.68 -0.54 -10.52
N LEU A 108 -6.90 -1.54 -9.67
CA LEU A 108 -6.09 -2.76 -9.65
C LEU A 108 -6.99 -3.95 -9.98
N ARG A 109 -6.60 -4.75 -10.97
CA ARG A 109 -7.29 -5.98 -11.35
C ARG A 109 -6.28 -7.10 -11.51
N VAL A 110 -6.68 -8.32 -11.19
CA VAL A 110 -5.89 -9.50 -11.55
C VAL A 110 -5.85 -9.58 -13.07
N ALA A 111 -4.65 -9.66 -13.64
CA ALA A 111 -4.50 -9.82 -15.09
C ALA A 111 -4.74 -11.28 -15.49
N PRO A 112 -5.04 -11.56 -16.76
CA PRO A 112 -5.23 -12.93 -17.24
C PRO A 112 -3.95 -13.78 -17.17
N GLU A 113 -2.78 -13.12 -17.20
CA GLU A 113 -1.48 -13.78 -17.07
C GLU A 113 -1.20 -14.18 -15.63
N ASP A 114 -0.55 -15.34 -15.45
CA ASP A 114 -0.19 -15.84 -14.12
C ASP A 114 0.69 -14.83 -13.37
N ASN A 115 0.33 -14.58 -12.12
CA ASN A 115 1.00 -13.64 -11.23
C ASN A 115 1.11 -12.21 -11.79
N ALA A 116 0.20 -11.78 -12.66
CA ALA A 116 0.19 -10.41 -13.16
C ALA A 116 -0.96 -9.57 -12.58
N LEU A 117 -0.67 -8.28 -12.39
CA LEU A 117 -1.60 -7.27 -11.93
C LEU A 117 -1.79 -6.24 -13.05
N SER A 118 -3.02 -6.07 -13.52
CA SER A 118 -3.39 -4.98 -14.41
C SER A 118 -3.64 -3.71 -13.60
N VAL A 119 -2.91 -2.65 -13.93
CA VAL A 119 -2.99 -1.35 -13.26
C VAL A 119 -3.57 -0.32 -14.20
N GLU A 120 -4.77 0.15 -13.89
CA GLU A 120 -5.46 1.20 -14.63
C GLU A 120 -5.23 2.57 -13.98
N LEU A 121 -4.83 3.58 -14.75
CA LEU A 121 -4.67 4.93 -14.23
C LEU A 121 -6.02 5.66 -14.25
N LEU A 122 -6.64 5.84 -13.09
CA LEU A 122 -7.93 6.51 -12.95
C LEU A 122 -7.80 8.04 -12.86
N LYS A 123 -6.68 8.52 -12.32
CA LYS A 123 -6.35 9.94 -12.17
C LYS A 123 -4.85 10.09 -12.03
N ARG A 124 -4.23 11.02 -12.74
CA ARG A 124 -2.82 11.38 -12.58
C ARG A 124 -2.63 12.87 -12.84
N ARG A 125 -1.77 13.54 -12.07
CA ARG A 125 -1.24 14.86 -12.44
C ARG A 125 -0.15 14.68 -13.51
N GLY A 126 -0.34 15.25 -14.70
CA GLY A 126 0.61 15.18 -15.82
C GLY A 126 0.01 14.51 -17.07
N PRO A 127 0.84 14.17 -18.08
CA PRO A 127 0.37 13.63 -19.36
C PRO A 127 -0.44 12.34 -19.19
N HIS A 128 -1.53 12.25 -19.96
CA HIS A 128 -2.45 11.12 -19.97
C HIS A 128 -1.76 9.86 -20.50
N ILE A 129 -1.93 8.74 -19.79
CA ILE A 129 -1.60 7.40 -20.26
C ILE A 129 -2.91 6.62 -20.19
N ASP A 130 -3.51 6.39 -21.35
CA ASP A 130 -4.85 5.80 -21.45
C ASP A 130 -4.83 4.26 -21.56
N HIS A 131 -3.66 3.63 -21.42
CA HIS A 131 -3.51 2.17 -21.48
C HIS A 131 -3.15 1.61 -20.11
N PRO A 132 -3.78 0.49 -19.68
CA PRO A 132 -3.43 -0.17 -18.44
C PRO A 132 -1.98 -0.66 -18.51
N VAL A 133 -1.28 -0.55 -17.39
CA VAL A 133 0.08 -1.05 -17.23
C VAL A 133 0.00 -2.42 -16.58
N THR A 134 0.51 -3.46 -17.24
CA THR A 134 0.65 -4.78 -16.64
C THR A 134 1.89 -4.82 -15.77
N LEU A 135 1.72 -5.15 -14.50
CA LEU A 135 2.80 -5.41 -13.55
C LEU A 135 2.86 -6.91 -13.29
N THR A 136 3.93 -7.56 -13.75
CA THR A 136 4.20 -8.95 -13.37
C THR A 136 4.75 -8.98 -11.94
N ALA A 137 4.04 -9.63 -11.04
CA ALA A 137 4.56 -9.95 -9.73
C ALA A 137 5.54 -11.11 -9.89
N SER A 138 6.83 -10.81 -9.82
CA SER A 138 7.82 -11.87 -9.55
C SER A 138 7.60 -12.35 -8.12
N LEU A 139 6.81 -13.40 -7.95
CA LEU A 139 6.89 -14.20 -6.73
C LEU A 139 8.31 -14.76 -6.72
N VAL A 140 9.16 -14.22 -5.85
CA VAL A 140 10.40 -14.90 -5.49
C VAL A 140 9.97 -16.30 -5.09
N GLN A 141 10.46 -17.32 -5.80
CA GLN A 141 10.22 -18.72 -5.44
C GLN A 141 10.79 -18.91 -4.03
N LEU A 142 9.93 -18.76 -3.03
CA LEU A 142 10.26 -19.12 -1.66
C LEU A 142 10.34 -20.64 -1.67
N HIS A 143 11.56 -21.16 -1.75
CA HIS A 143 11.81 -22.57 -1.48
C HIS A 143 11.42 -22.81 -0.02
N PHE A 144 10.21 -23.29 0.21
CA PHE A 144 9.82 -23.85 1.49
C PHE A 144 10.53 -25.20 1.61
N PRO A 145 11.50 -25.38 2.53
CA PRO A 145 11.95 -26.72 2.85
C PRO A 145 10.73 -27.45 3.42
N MET A 146 10.20 -28.41 2.65
CA MET A 146 9.19 -29.34 3.12
C MET A 146 9.75 -29.99 4.39
N PHE A 147 9.07 -29.80 5.51
CA PHE A 147 9.28 -30.64 6.69
C PHE A 147 8.93 -32.08 6.29
N GLN A 148 9.93 -32.87 5.89
CA GLN A 148 9.80 -34.32 5.89
C GLN A 148 10.00 -34.78 7.34
N GLY A 149 8.89 -34.90 8.05
CA GLY A 149 8.84 -35.65 9.30
C GLY A 149 8.75 -37.14 8.98
N SER A 150 9.75 -37.89 9.44
CA SER A 150 9.78 -39.36 9.50
C SER A 150 8.90 -39.90 10.63
#